data_AF-A0A2C4PZY3-F1
#
_entry.id   AF-A0A2C4PZY3-F1
#
_cell.length_a   1.000
_cell.length_b   1.000
_cell.length_c   1.000
_cell.angle_alpha   90.00
_cell.angle_beta   90.00
_cell.angle_gamma   90.00
#
_symmetry.space_group_name_H-M   'P 1'
#
loop_
_entity.id
_entity.type
_entity.pdbx_description
1 polymer ?
#
loop_
_entity_poly.entity_id
_entity_poly.type
_entity_poly.pdbx_seq_one_letter_code
_entity_poly.pdbx_strand_id
1 'polypeptide(L)'
;MGVSKYDNEAAQRRIEQNYALDNPKSIDLLLRHLPYMQERRFDGDYAASDILIDLETAISQADLTDRQRQVLRLVYFEDMKQRDVAISLGITAPTVNLYKRLLAQKIAAVFERWAWEDEGYKLTVVKVEREAVA
;
A
#
# COMPACT_ATOMS: atom_id res chain seq x y z
N MET A 1 8.78 13.37 26.97
CA MET A 1 9.39 14.31 26.00
C MET A 1 8.49 14.31 24.78
N GLY A 2 7.84 15.45 24.50
CA GLY A 2 6.86 15.54 23.41
C GLY A 2 7.59 15.71 22.07
N VAL A 3 7.30 14.82 21.13
CA VAL A 3 7.74 14.96 19.74
C VAL A 3 7.05 16.19 19.16
N SER A 4 7.82 17.12 18.61
CA SER A 4 7.29 18.35 18.02
C SER A 4 6.50 18.01 16.76
N LYS A 5 5.47 18.81 16.42
CA LYS A 5 4.68 18.64 15.18
C LYS A 5 5.59 18.56 13.93
N TYR A 6 6.68 19.31 13.92
CA TYR A 6 7.67 19.30 12.85
C TYR A 6 8.41 17.96 12.72
N ASP A 7 8.66 17.26 13.83
CA ASP A 7 9.34 15.96 13.84
C ASP A 7 8.42 14.85 13.31
N ASN A 8 7.11 14.93 13.60
CA ASN A 8 6.11 14.02 13.04
C ASN A 8 5.99 14.19 11.52
N GLU A 9 5.86 15.42 11.04
CA GLU A 9 5.83 15.70 9.59
C GLU A 9 7.12 15.25 8.89
N ALA A 10 8.29 15.39 9.54
CA ALA A 10 9.56 14.92 8.99
C ALA A 10 9.69 13.39 8.98
N ALA A 11 9.17 12.70 9.99
CA ALA A 11 9.12 11.24 10.03
C ALA A 11 8.18 10.68 8.97
N GLN A 12 7.01 11.30 8.80
CA GLN A 12 6.03 10.95 7.77
C GLN A 12 6.61 11.13 6.36
N ARG A 13 7.22 12.28 6.08
CA ARG A 13 7.95 12.51 4.82
C ARG A 13 9.06 11.50 4.57
N ARG A 14 9.75 11.01 5.61
CA ARG A 14 10.80 9.98 5.45
C ARG A 14 10.22 8.63 5.10
N ILE A 15 9.08 8.24 5.67
CA ILE A 15 8.45 6.98 5.30
C ILE A 15 7.80 7.09 3.92
N GLU A 16 7.17 8.22 3.58
CA GLU A 16 6.70 8.52 2.22
C GLU A 16 7.83 8.54 1.18
N GLN A 17 9.01 9.06 1.52
CA GLN A 17 10.19 8.98 0.65
C GLN A 17 10.74 7.56 0.51
N ASN A 18 10.67 6.76 1.58
CA ASN A 18 11.15 5.37 1.56
C ASN A 18 10.22 4.44 0.78
N TYR A 19 8.91 4.69 0.82
CA TYR A 19 7.92 3.94 0.08
C TYR A 19 7.29 4.87 -0.95
N ALA A 20 7.78 4.80 -2.19
CA ALA A 20 7.13 5.43 -3.33
C ALA A 20 5.70 4.86 -3.52
N LEU A 21 4.69 5.36 -2.79
CA LEU A 21 3.36 4.75 -2.68
C LEU A 21 2.54 4.79 -3.98
N ASP A 22 2.94 5.65 -4.92
CA ASP A 22 2.46 5.66 -6.30
C ASP A 22 3.00 4.48 -7.14
N ASN A 23 3.97 3.72 -6.62
CA ASN A 23 4.57 2.58 -7.28
C ASN A 23 4.04 1.23 -6.73
N PRO A 24 3.46 0.37 -7.58
CA PRO A 24 2.96 -0.94 -7.17
C PRO A 24 4.00 -1.83 -6.48
N LYS A 25 5.29 -1.70 -6.82
CA LYS A 25 6.36 -2.47 -6.16
C LYS A 25 6.54 -2.04 -4.70
N SER A 26 6.44 -0.75 -4.42
CA SER A 26 6.52 -0.21 -3.06
C SER A 26 5.32 -0.62 -2.23
N ILE A 27 4.12 -0.67 -2.84
CA ILE A 27 2.92 -1.19 -2.19
C ILE A 27 3.09 -2.67 -1.84
N ASP A 28 3.60 -3.52 -2.74
CA ASP A 28 3.88 -4.93 -2.41
C ASP A 28 4.88 -5.05 -1.25
N LEU A 29 5.90 -4.19 -1.21
CA LEU A 29 6.87 -4.15 -0.11
C LEU A 29 6.22 -3.72 1.21
N LEU A 30 5.42 -2.65 1.20
CA LEU A 30 4.71 -2.15 2.37
C LEU A 30 3.76 -3.22 2.93
N LEU A 31 3.01 -3.91 2.06
CA LEU A 31 2.12 -5.00 2.46
C LEU A 31 2.87 -6.17 3.12
N ARG A 32 4.10 -6.48 2.68
CA ARG A 32 4.94 -7.49 3.35
C ARG A 32 5.50 -7.01 4.68
N HIS A 33 5.68 -5.70 4.83
CA HIS A 33 6.19 -5.08 6.06
C HIS A 33 5.07 -4.72 7.06
N LEU A 34 3.82 -5.14 6.82
CA LEU A 34 2.71 -4.88 7.74
C LEU A 34 3.02 -5.24 9.20
N PRO A 35 3.59 -6.43 9.53
CA PRO A 35 3.91 -6.76 10.92
C PRO A 35 4.91 -5.78 11.55
N TYR A 36 5.92 -5.37 10.79
CA TYR A 36 6.93 -4.41 11.23
C TYR A 36 6.33 -3.01 11.45
N MET A 37 5.44 -2.55 10.56
CA MET A 37 4.76 -1.27 10.74
C MET A 37 3.80 -1.28 11.94
N GLN A 38 3.14 -2.41 12.18
CA GLN A 38 2.28 -2.59 13.34
C GLN A 38 3.08 -2.52 14.65
N GLU A 39 4.24 -3.17 14.71
CA GLU A 39 5.16 -3.08 15.86
C GLU A 39 5.58 -1.64 16.13
N ARG A 40 6.03 -0.91 15.10
CA ARG A 40 6.38 0.52 15.23
C ARG A 40 5.23 1.37 15.75
N ARG A 41 4.00 1.13 15.30
CA ARG A 41 2.81 1.81 15.84
C ARG A 41 2.65 1.55 17.34
N PHE A 42 2.85 0.33 17.80
CA PHE A 42 2.77 0.01 19.24
C PHE A 42 3.88 0.68 20.05
N ASP A 43 5.03 0.94 19.44
CA ASP A 43 6.14 1.71 20.05
C ASP A 43 5.90 3.24 20.05
N GLY A 44 4.73 3.70 19.58
CA GLY A 44 4.35 5.11 19.57
C GLY A 44 4.80 5.87 18.32
N ASP A 45 5.16 5.18 17.25
CA ASP A 45 5.45 5.80 15.95
C ASP A 45 4.14 6.23 15.25
N TYR A 46 3.82 7.52 15.38
CA TYR A 46 2.64 8.11 14.75
C TYR A 46 2.70 8.05 13.22
N ALA A 47 3.89 8.19 12.61
CA ALA A 47 4.02 8.12 11.16
C ALA A 47 3.74 6.70 10.62
N ALA A 48 4.11 5.66 11.38
CA ALA A 48 3.71 4.29 11.06
C ALA A 48 2.19 4.08 11.20
N SER A 49 1.58 4.76 12.18
CA SER A 49 0.12 4.73 12.40
C SER A 49 -0.64 5.35 11.24
N ASP A 50 -0.23 6.54 10.81
CA ASP A 50 -0.87 7.29 9.72
C ASP A 50 -0.82 6.49 8.41
N ILE A 51 0.34 5.91 8.08
CA ILE A 51 0.49 5.10 6.87
C ILE A 51 -0.35 3.82 6.91
N LEU A 52 -0.52 3.19 8.07
CA LEU A 52 -1.40 2.02 8.19
C LEU A 52 -2.87 2.40 7.98
N ILE A 53 -3.30 3.55 8.52
CA ILE A 53 -4.67 4.09 8.34
C ILE A 53 -4.91 4.44 6.87
N ASP A 54 -3.94 5.11 6.24
CA ASP A 54 -4.05 5.51 4.84
C ASP A 54 -4.01 4.30 3.91
N LEU A 55 -3.20 3.29 4.21
CA LEU A 55 -3.19 2.02 3.47
C LEU A 55 -4.53 1.27 3.60
N GLU A 56 -5.11 1.22 4.80
CA GLU A 56 -6.44 0.61 5.00
C GLU A 56 -7.51 1.35 4.17
N THR A 57 -7.47 2.69 4.21
CA THR A 57 -8.35 3.54 3.43
C THR A 57 -8.14 3.30 1.93
N ALA A 58 -6.89 3.22 1.46
CA ALA A 58 -6.56 2.96 0.07
C ALA A 58 -7.03 1.57 -0.39
N ILE A 59 -6.91 0.54 0.44
CA ILE A 59 -7.44 -0.80 0.17
C ILE A 59 -8.97 -0.77 0.06
N SER A 60 -9.65 0.02 0.90
CA SER A 60 -11.10 0.14 0.89
C SER A 60 -11.64 0.86 -0.36
N GLN A 61 -10.92 1.88 -0.83
CA GLN A 61 -11.26 2.66 -2.02
C GLN A 61 -10.77 2.00 -3.31
N ALA A 62 -9.78 1.10 -3.23
CA ALA A 62 -9.34 0.33 -4.38
C ALA A 62 -10.48 -0.58 -4.85
N ASP A 63 -10.74 -0.55 -6.16
CA ASP A 63 -11.73 -1.40 -6.83
C ASP A 63 -11.26 -2.87 -6.89
N LEU A 64 -10.98 -3.50 -5.75
CA LEU A 64 -10.53 -4.89 -5.69
C LEU A 64 -11.72 -5.83 -5.93
N THR A 65 -11.51 -6.87 -6.74
CA THR A 65 -12.50 -7.96 -6.82
C THR A 65 -12.45 -8.81 -5.55
N ASP A 66 -13.51 -9.57 -5.27
CA ASP A 66 -13.53 -10.45 -4.09
C ASP A 66 -12.38 -11.46 -4.10
N ARG A 67 -12.00 -11.96 -5.28
CA ARG A 67 -10.83 -12.84 -5.44
C ARG A 67 -9.51 -12.12 -5.14
N GLN A 68 -9.38 -10.85 -5.50
CA GLN A 68 -8.20 -10.04 -5.16
C GLN A 68 -8.15 -9.79 -3.64
N ARG A 69 -9.29 -9.48 -3.00
CA ARG A 69 -9.38 -9.33 -1.53
C ARG A 69 -9.03 -10.63 -0.79
N GLN A 70 -9.48 -11.77 -1.29
CA GLN A 70 -9.10 -13.08 -0.74
C GLN A 70 -7.59 -13.31 -0.82
N VAL A 71 -6.97 -13.04 -1.98
CA VAL A 71 -5.51 -13.16 -2.12
C VAL A 71 -4.78 -12.17 -1.21
N LEU A 72 -5.24 -10.93 -1.10
CA LEU A 72 -4.69 -9.92 -0.20
C LEU A 72 -4.66 -10.44 1.25
N ARG A 73 -5.81 -10.92 1.74
CA ARG A 73 -5.96 -11.48 3.09
C ARG A 73 -5.01 -12.66 3.32
N LEU A 74 -5.11 -13.69 2.47
CA LEU A 74 -4.36 -14.93 2.69
C LEU A 74 -2.84 -14.73 2.59
N VAL A 75 -2.38 -13.90 1.65
CA VAL A 75 -0.93 -13.69 1.43
C VAL A 75 -0.32 -12.76 2.48
N TYR A 76 -0.94 -11.62 2.77
CA TYR A 76 -0.27 -10.56 3.54
C TYR A 76 -0.74 -10.47 4.99
N PHE A 77 -1.97 -10.90 5.30
CA PHE A 77 -2.49 -10.89 6.67
C PHE A 77 -2.37 -12.25 7.37
N GLU A 78 -2.43 -13.34 6.62
CA GLU A 78 -2.25 -14.71 7.14
C GLU A 78 -0.89 -15.33 6.82
N ASP A 79 -0.03 -14.61 6.09
CA ASP A 79 1.31 -15.06 5.69
C ASP A 79 1.32 -16.44 4.99
N MET A 80 0.26 -16.77 4.27
CA MET A 80 0.19 -18.04 3.53
C MET A 80 1.11 -18.00 2.32
N LYS A 81 1.83 -19.10 2.10
CA LYS A 81 2.64 -19.27 0.89
C LYS A 81 1.75 -19.31 -0.35
N GLN A 82 2.22 -18.71 -1.44
CA GLN A 82 1.51 -18.62 -2.71
C GLN A 82 0.90 -19.95 -3.20
N ARG A 83 1.62 -21.07 -3.02
CA ARG A 83 1.15 -22.41 -3.40
C ARG A 83 -0.08 -22.84 -2.58
N ASP A 84 -0.09 -22.51 -1.30
CA ASP A 84 -1.15 -22.91 -0.35
C ASP A 84 -2.38 -22.02 -0.57
N VAL A 85 -2.18 -20.74 -0.91
CA VAL A 85 -3.23 -19.83 -1.39
C VAL A 85 -3.88 -20.34 -2.67
N ALA A 86 -3.08 -20.79 -3.63
CA ALA A 86 -3.58 -21.33 -4.90
C ALA A 86 -4.48 -22.55 -4.66
N ILE A 87 -4.05 -23.48 -3.80
CA ILE A 87 -4.84 -24.66 -3.39
C ILE A 87 -6.12 -24.22 -2.68
N SER A 88 -6.02 -23.33 -1.69
CA SER A 88 -7.16 -22.84 -0.89
C SER A 88 -8.24 -22.19 -1.75
N LEU A 89 -7.84 -21.43 -2.77
CA LEU A 89 -8.77 -20.71 -3.65
C LEU A 89 -9.20 -21.49 -4.89
N GLY A 90 -8.63 -22.68 -5.13
CA GLY A 90 -8.91 -23.49 -6.33
C GLY A 90 -8.42 -22.83 -7.63
N ILE A 91 -7.31 -22.08 -7.56
CA ILE A 91 -6.71 -21.37 -8.71
C ILE A 91 -5.26 -21.79 -8.92
N THR A 92 -4.64 -21.34 -10.01
CA THR A 92 -3.23 -21.66 -10.28
C THR A 92 -2.29 -20.70 -9.54
N ALA A 93 -1.07 -21.14 -9.22
CA ALA A 93 -0.06 -20.27 -8.63
C ALA A 93 0.27 -19.03 -9.49
N PRO A 94 0.37 -19.11 -10.84
CA PRO A 94 0.45 -17.93 -11.70
C PRO A 94 -0.72 -16.96 -11.52
N THR A 95 -1.95 -17.45 -11.34
CA THR A 95 -3.13 -16.61 -11.07
C THR A 95 -2.99 -15.85 -9.76
N VAL A 96 -2.46 -16.48 -8.69
CA VAL A 96 -2.18 -15.78 -7.43
C VAL A 96 -1.17 -14.64 -7.66
N ASN A 97 -0.10 -14.88 -8.42
CA ASN A 97 0.89 -13.84 -8.71
C ASN A 97 0.30 -12.69 -9.57
N LEU A 98 -0.58 -13.02 -10.50
CA LEU A 98 -1.34 -12.00 -11.24
C LEU A 98 -2.17 -11.15 -10.29
N TYR A 99 -2.93 -11.76 -9.37
CA TYR A 99 -3.75 -11.02 -8.41
C TYR A 99 -2.92 -10.16 -7.45
N LYS A 100 -1.77 -10.64 -6.97
CA LYS A 100 -0.83 -9.82 -6.18
C LYS A 100 -0.37 -8.56 -6.92
N ARG A 101 -0.05 -8.69 -8.22
CA ARG A 101 0.34 -7.53 -9.04
C ARG A 101 -0.83 -6.57 -9.26
N LEU A 102 -2.01 -7.09 -9.59
CA LEU A 102 -3.19 -6.27 -9.88
C LEU A 102 -3.68 -5.52 -8.64
N LEU A 103 -3.71 -6.15 -7.47
CA LEU A 103 -4.12 -5.46 -6.24
C LEU A 103 -3.12 -4.36 -5.87
N ALA A 104 -1.82 -4.58 -6.05
CA ALA A 104 -0.81 -3.58 -5.73
C ALA A 104 -0.90 -2.38 -6.69
N GLN A 105 -1.22 -2.63 -7.97
CA GLN A 105 -1.50 -1.57 -8.95
C GLN A 105 -2.73 -0.75 -8.58
N LYS A 106 -3.82 -1.41 -8.18
CA LYS A 106 -5.06 -0.72 -7.81
C LYS A 106 -4.90 0.13 -6.55
N ILE A 107 -4.19 -0.38 -5.55
CA ILE A 107 -3.89 0.38 -4.32
C ILE A 107 -2.96 1.56 -4.64
N ALA A 108 -1.90 1.35 -5.43
CA ALA A 108 -1.00 2.43 -5.84
C ALA A 108 -1.72 3.54 -6.62
N ALA A 109 -2.70 3.19 -7.45
CA ALA A 109 -3.51 4.16 -8.18
C ALA A 109 -4.36 5.06 -7.25
N VAL A 110 -4.76 4.58 -6.07
CA VAL A 110 -5.45 5.41 -5.07
C VAL A 110 -4.48 6.44 -4.48
N PHE A 111 -3.27 6.02 -4.10
CA PHE A 111 -2.24 6.95 -3.64
C PHE A 111 -1.81 7.96 -4.72
N GLU A 112 -1.69 7.51 -5.98
CA GLU A 112 -1.44 8.38 -7.13
C GLU A 112 -2.54 9.45 -7.23
N ARG A 113 -3.81 9.05 -7.08
CA ARG A 113 -4.95 9.99 -7.10
C ARG A 113 -4.90 10.99 -5.95
N TRP A 114 -4.68 10.56 -4.71
CA TRP A 114 -4.56 11.46 -3.56
C TRP A 114 -3.41 12.46 -3.71
N ALA A 115 -2.30 12.04 -4.33
CA ALA A 115 -1.20 12.94 -4.66
C ALA A 115 -1.58 14.02 -5.69
N TRP A 116 -2.46 13.70 -6.65
CA TRP A 116 -3.01 14.69 -7.59
C TRP A 116 -4.01 15.65 -6.93
N GLU A 117 -4.70 15.21 -5.88
CA GLU A 117 -5.70 15.98 -5.14
C GLU A 117 -5.08 16.85 -4.01
N ASP A 118 -3.75 16.90 -3.91
CA ASP A 118 -2.97 17.63 -2.89
C ASP A 118 -3.27 17.20 -1.44
N GLU A 119 -3.64 15.93 -1.24
CA GLU A 119 -3.94 15.36 0.09
C GLU A 119 -2.67 14.98 0.88
N GLY A 120 -1.53 15.61 0.58
CA GLY A 120 -0.27 15.43 1.30
C GLY A 120 0.69 14.38 0.73
N TYR A 121 0.29 13.64 -0.31
CA TYR A 121 1.15 12.65 -0.98
C TYR A 121 1.92 13.25 -2.16
N LYS A 122 3.17 12.80 -2.37
CA LYS A 122 3.99 13.23 -3.51
C LYS A 122 4.21 12.09 -4.49
N LEU A 123 3.98 12.37 -5.76
CA LEU A 123 4.35 11.47 -6.86
C LEU A 123 5.87 11.30 -6.89
N THR A 124 6.34 10.05 -6.88
CA THR A 124 7.78 9.76 -7.00
C THR A 124 8.20 9.65 -8.47
N VAL A 125 7.24 9.39 -9.36
CA VAL A 125 7.42 9.50 -10.80
C VAL A 125 6.54 10.62 -11.31
N VAL A 126 7.14 11.72 -11.77
CA VAL A 126 6.45 12.66 -12.67
C VAL A 126 6.18 11.86 -13.95
N LYS A 127 5.00 11.27 -14.09
CA LYS A 127 4.50 10.86 -15.41
C LYS A 127 4.35 12.14 -16.20
N VAL A 128 5.33 12.40 -17.05
CA VAL A 128 5.23 13.39 -18.11
C VAL A 128 3.95 13.08 -18.88
N GLU A 129 3.05 14.07 -18.89
CA GLU A 129 1.91 14.25 -19.79
C GLU A 129 0.77 13.23 -19.67
N ARG A 130 -0.25 13.58 -18.86
CA ARG A 130 -1.62 13.44 -19.36
C ARG A 130 -1.87 14.62 -20.31
N GLU A 131 -1.61 14.42 -21.60
CA GLU A 131 -2.22 15.28 -22.61
C GLU A 131 -3.74 15.27 -22.37
N ALA A 132 -4.29 16.47 -22.24
CA ALA A 132 -5.70 16.71 -22.10
C ALA A 132 -6.45 16.05 -23.26
N VAL A 133 -7.29 15.06 -22.94
CA VAL A 133 -8.36 14.65 -23.85
C VAL A 133 -9.61 15.38 -23.36
N ALA A 134 -9.89 16.48 -24.05
CA ALA A 134 -11.16 17.19 -24.03
C ALA A 134 -12.28 16.35 -24.65
#